data_AF-A0A958DK87-F1
#
_entry.id   AF-A0A958DK87-F1
#
_cell.length_a   1.000
_cell.length_b   1.000
_cell.length_c   1.000
_cell.angle_alpha   90.00
_cell.angle_beta   90.00
_cell.angle_gamma   90.00
#
_symmetry.space_group_name_H-M   'P 1'
#
loop_
_entity.id
_entity.type
_entity.pdbx_description
1 polymer ?
#
loop_
_entity_poly.entity_id
_entity_poly.type
_entity_poly.pdbx_seq_one_letter_code
_entity_poly.pdbx_strand_id
1 'polypeptide(L)'
;NSASMNFTLTDNEDVRQSRVEADLQAAGVGEAPVPNINVRNTRKFSMGYKFTESISFDYNRDYQSDARLDSTSDARAKDVLESIIREGDFGTDTRITQRFSAGYNPKLFSWLGANYRYTANFIYSLDNPQINSRSSNLTVNHSVSGDFKLATLLESIYNPNKPGRNRGQSAASSSRRRGGQNRPGEQSGKSEDEDTVKQTEEKKGGPKPPNPLKAIWSLLNSFKSISLDYKDDATYGDFNLREVPGWEYQFGFNTGDPSQGNPDLSFDKVAIARSIRKTRSLDGSTQLDLFRNMKIGLKYNRQKVENISSDQR
;
A
#
# COMPACT_ATOMS: atom_id res chain seq x y z
N ASN A 1 -11.16 7.00 11.99
CA ASN A 1 -9.92 6.83 12.77
C ASN A 1 -10.17 5.74 13.80
N SER A 2 -9.25 4.80 13.92
CA SER A 2 -9.37 3.68 14.85
C SER A 2 -8.00 3.34 15.40
N ALA A 3 -7.93 3.07 16.70
CA ALA A 3 -6.77 2.49 17.34
C ALA A 3 -7.24 1.29 18.17
N SER A 4 -6.48 0.20 18.14
CA SER A 4 -6.76 -0.97 18.94
C SER A 4 -5.45 -1.56 19.46
N MET A 5 -5.49 -2.06 20.68
CA MET A 5 -4.39 -2.78 21.29
C MET A 5 -4.94 -4.10 21.82
N ASN A 6 -4.26 -5.20 21.48
CA ASN A 6 -4.60 -6.52 21.98
C ASN A 6 -3.39 -7.12 22.68
N PHE A 7 -3.65 -7.80 23.79
CA PHE A 7 -2.66 -8.46 24.60
C PHE A 7 -3.04 -9.92 24.79
N THR A 8 -2.07 -10.82 24.68
CA THR A 8 -2.28 -12.25 24.94
C THR A 8 -1.05 -12.81 25.60
N LEU A 9 -1.25 -13.44 26.75
CA LEU A 9 -0.24 -14.20 27.47
C LEU A 9 -0.52 -15.69 27.29
N THR A 10 0.48 -16.46 26.91
CA THR A 10 0.38 -17.92 26.74
C THR A 10 1.51 -18.58 27.51
N ASP A 11 1.13 -19.53 28.36
CA ASP A 11 2.07 -20.38 29.09
C ASP A 11 2.00 -21.77 28.48
N ASN A 12 3.11 -22.24 27.91
CA ASN A 12 3.22 -23.56 27.33
C ASN A 12 4.25 -24.36 28.11
N GLU A 13 3.83 -25.51 28.62
CA GLU A 13 4.69 -26.45 29.33
C GLU A 13 4.94 -27.67 28.44
N ASP A 14 6.15 -27.80 27.89
CA ASP A 14 6.57 -28.93 27.08
C ASP A 14 7.46 -29.85 27.93
N VAL A 15 6.94 -31.01 28.32
CA VAL A 15 7.73 -32.09 28.94
C VAL A 15 8.21 -33.02 27.83
N ARG A 16 9.45 -32.86 27.38
CA ARG A 16 10.08 -33.82 26.46
C ARG A 16 10.92 -34.81 27.24
N GLN A 17 10.40 -36.02 27.44
CA GLN A 17 11.18 -37.14 27.94
C GLN A 17 11.92 -37.81 26.78
N SER A 18 13.24 -37.93 26.87
CA SER A 18 13.96 -38.85 26.00
C SER A 18 13.65 -40.30 26.41
N ARG A 19 13.75 -41.25 25.46
CA ARG A 19 13.51 -42.68 25.75
C ARG A 19 14.43 -43.20 26.85
N VAL A 20 15.67 -42.70 26.88
CA VAL A 20 16.68 -43.08 27.88
C VAL A 20 16.31 -42.57 29.28
N GLU A 21 15.78 -41.35 29.39
CA GLU A 21 15.31 -40.81 30.68
C GLU A 21 14.04 -41.49 31.18
N ALA A 22 13.15 -41.88 30.27
CA ALA A 22 11.95 -42.66 30.62
C ALA A 22 12.33 -44.06 31.16
N ASP A 23 13.32 -44.72 30.55
CA ASP A 23 13.81 -46.03 31.01
C ASP A 23 14.57 -45.93 32.35
N LEU A 24 15.32 -44.85 32.57
CA LEU A 24 16.02 -44.58 33.85
C LEU A 24 15.05 -44.21 34.99
N GLN A 25 13.95 -43.49 34.69
CA GLN A 25 12.87 -43.25 35.65
C GLN A 25 12.11 -44.53 35.98
N ALA A 26 11.82 -45.38 34.99
CA ALA A 26 11.19 -46.67 35.21
C ALA A 26 12.06 -47.61 36.08
N ALA A 27 13.39 -47.44 36.02
CA ALA A 27 14.35 -48.14 36.86
C ALA A 27 14.53 -47.53 38.26
N GLY A 28 13.87 -46.42 38.59
CA GLY A 28 13.96 -45.75 39.89
C GLY A 28 15.27 -44.99 40.14
N VAL A 29 16.06 -44.73 39.08
CA VAL A 29 17.37 -44.07 39.15
C VAL A 29 17.35 -42.67 38.50
N GLY A 30 16.28 -42.31 37.78
CA GLY A 30 16.14 -41.02 37.08
C GLY A 30 15.39 -39.96 37.88
N GLU A 31 15.90 -38.72 37.87
CA GLU A 31 15.16 -37.53 38.31
C GLU A 31 14.00 -37.22 37.35
N ALA A 32 12.92 -36.61 37.87
CA ALA A 32 11.79 -36.18 37.06
C ALA A 32 12.26 -35.23 35.94
N PRO A 33 11.68 -35.30 34.72
CA PRO A 33 12.14 -34.47 33.62
C PRO A 33 11.77 -33.03 33.93
N VAL A 34 12.74 -32.13 33.87
CA VAL A 34 12.47 -30.70 34.08
C VAL A 34 11.61 -30.22 32.91
N PRO A 35 10.39 -29.70 33.17
CA PRO A 35 9.51 -29.20 32.12
C PRO A 35 10.17 -28.00 31.41
N ASN A 36 10.13 -27.98 30.08
CA ASN A 36 10.49 -26.79 29.34
C ASN A 36 9.27 -25.85 29.29
N ILE A 37 9.25 -24.88 30.20
CA ILE A 37 8.17 -23.88 30.29
C ILE A 37 8.56 -22.67 29.41
N ASN A 38 7.73 -22.35 28.42
CA ASN A 38 7.87 -21.14 27.61
C ASN A 38 6.67 -20.21 27.89
N VAL A 39 6.96 -19.03 28.44
CA VAL A 39 5.95 -17.99 28.69
C VAL A 39 6.03 -16.94 27.60
N ARG A 40 5.16 -17.09 26.60
CA ARG A 40 5.09 -16.22 25.44
C ARG A 40 4.07 -15.10 25.64
N ASN A 41 4.53 -13.89 25.43
CA ASN A 41 3.71 -12.69 25.44
C ASN A 41 3.53 -12.13 24.02
N THR A 42 2.30 -11.84 23.62
CA THR A 42 2.01 -11.18 22.34
C THR A 42 1.28 -9.87 22.58
N ARG A 43 1.84 -8.77 22.06
CA ARG A 43 1.23 -7.43 22.06
C ARG A 43 1.01 -6.98 20.63
N LYS A 44 -0.22 -6.59 20.30
CA LYS A 44 -0.56 -6.08 18.97
C LYS A 44 -1.09 -4.67 19.09
N PHE A 45 -0.54 -3.75 18.32
CA PHE A 45 -1.00 -2.37 18.21
C PHE A 45 -1.36 -2.07 16.75
N SER A 46 -2.55 -1.53 16.53
CA SER A 46 -3.03 -1.14 15.21
C SER A 46 -3.60 0.25 15.28
N MET A 47 -3.23 1.10 14.34
CA MET A 47 -3.70 2.48 14.20
C MET A 47 -3.97 2.78 12.73
N GLY A 48 -5.22 3.12 12.43
CA GLY A 48 -5.66 3.60 11.11
C GLY A 48 -6.15 5.04 11.22
N TYR A 49 -5.54 5.95 10.46
CA TYR A 49 -5.85 7.37 10.51
C TYR A 49 -5.99 7.96 9.11
N LYS A 50 -7.10 8.67 8.89
CA LYS A 50 -7.37 9.37 7.64
C LYS A 50 -7.23 10.88 7.89
N PHE A 51 -6.12 11.48 7.47
CA PHE A 51 -5.87 12.91 7.66
C PHE A 51 -6.76 13.76 6.76
N THR A 52 -6.92 13.36 5.50
CA THR A 52 -7.79 14.03 4.54
C THR A 52 -8.50 12.98 3.68
N GLU A 53 -9.38 13.40 2.78
CA GLU A 53 -9.94 12.46 1.80
C GLU A 53 -8.90 11.81 0.90
N SER A 54 -7.74 12.45 0.75
CA SER A 54 -6.64 12.04 -0.12
C SER A 54 -5.46 11.45 0.63
N ILE A 55 -5.32 11.66 1.94
CA ILE A 55 -4.18 11.17 2.73
C ILE A 55 -4.65 10.23 3.83
N SER A 56 -4.13 9.00 3.82
CA SER A 56 -4.38 8.00 4.86
C SER A 56 -3.10 7.33 5.32
N PHE A 57 -3.06 6.93 6.59
CA PHE A 57 -1.97 6.18 7.19
C PHE A 57 -2.53 4.99 7.95
N ASP A 58 -1.83 3.88 7.86
CA ASP A 58 -2.09 2.69 8.65
C ASP A 58 -0.77 2.22 9.24
N TYR A 59 -0.78 1.92 10.53
CA TYR A 59 0.35 1.45 11.29
C TYR A 59 -0.08 0.24 12.11
N ASN A 60 0.64 -0.87 11.96
CA ASN A 60 0.45 -2.07 12.74
C ASN A 60 1.80 -2.49 13.31
N ARG A 61 1.83 -2.88 14.57
CA ARG A 61 3.02 -3.40 15.22
C ARG A 61 2.66 -4.53 16.16
N ASP A 62 3.29 -5.67 15.94
CA ASP A 62 3.18 -6.87 16.75
C ASP A 62 4.52 -7.12 17.45
N TYR A 63 4.47 -7.32 18.75
CA TYR A 63 5.60 -7.74 19.56
C TYR A 63 5.33 -9.16 20.07
N GLN A 64 6.37 -9.97 20.05
CA GLN A 64 6.42 -11.27 20.69
C GLN A 64 7.60 -11.25 21.65
N SER A 65 7.35 -11.56 22.91
CA SER A 65 8.35 -11.55 23.98
C SER A 65 8.35 -12.88 24.71
N ASP A 66 9.50 -13.26 25.25
CA ASP A 66 9.66 -14.42 26.12
C ASP A 66 10.21 -13.93 27.46
N ALA A 67 9.41 -14.09 28.51
CA ALA A 67 9.73 -13.58 29.85
C ALA A 67 10.69 -14.49 30.62
N ARG A 68 10.93 -15.72 30.16
CA ARG A 68 11.91 -16.63 30.78
C ARG A 68 13.35 -16.21 30.45
N LEU A 69 13.57 -15.52 29.33
CA LEU A 69 14.91 -15.09 28.92
C LEU A 69 15.54 -14.06 29.88
N ASP A 70 14.71 -13.31 30.60
CA ASP A 70 15.15 -12.27 31.53
C ASP A 70 15.22 -12.76 32.98
N SER A 71 14.37 -13.73 33.35
CA SER A 71 14.28 -14.22 34.72
C SER A 71 15.27 -15.37 34.98
N THR A 72 16.05 -15.24 36.06
CA THR A 72 16.93 -16.30 36.60
C THR A 72 16.14 -17.46 37.23
N SER A 73 14.81 -17.46 37.13
CA SER A 73 13.90 -18.42 37.76
C SER A 73 12.80 -18.87 36.80
N ASP A 74 12.18 -20.02 37.06
CA ASP A 74 11.05 -20.61 36.33
C ASP A 74 9.78 -19.74 36.43
N ALA A 75 9.84 -18.50 35.92
CA ALA A 75 8.76 -17.55 35.94
C ALA A 75 7.56 -18.14 35.18
N ARG A 76 6.44 -18.32 35.88
CA ARG A 76 5.19 -18.81 35.30
C ARG A 76 4.38 -17.64 34.75
N ALA A 77 3.31 -17.91 33.99
CA ALA A 77 2.42 -16.87 33.51
C ALA A 77 1.92 -15.89 34.60
N LYS A 78 1.75 -16.36 35.84
CA LYS A 78 1.29 -15.51 36.95
C LYS A 78 2.34 -14.49 37.36
N ASP A 79 3.60 -14.92 37.48
CA ASP A 79 4.71 -14.05 37.88
C ASP A 79 4.98 -13.00 36.78
N VAL A 80 4.89 -13.43 35.52
CA VAL A 80 4.99 -12.54 34.35
C VAL A 80 3.81 -11.57 34.28
N LEU A 81 2.60 -11.99 34.61
CA LEU A 81 1.46 -11.07 34.66
C LEU A 81 1.63 -10.04 35.78
N GLU A 82 2.19 -10.45 36.92
CA GLU A 82 2.49 -9.56 38.04
C GLU A 82 3.61 -8.56 37.69
N SER A 83 4.70 -9.01 37.04
CA SER A 83 5.76 -8.12 36.56
C SER A 83 5.23 -7.11 35.53
N ILE A 84 4.35 -7.54 34.62
CA ILE A 84 3.68 -6.65 33.66
C ILE A 84 2.85 -5.58 34.38
N ILE A 85 2.08 -5.96 35.40
CA ILE A 85 1.18 -5.03 36.10
C ILE A 85 1.95 -4.08 37.01
N ARG A 86 2.98 -4.57 37.70
CA ARG A 86 3.74 -3.80 38.69
C ARG A 86 4.84 -2.95 38.06
N GLU A 87 5.57 -3.52 37.11
CA GLU A 87 6.81 -2.96 36.57
C GLU A 87 6.69 -2.61 35.08
N GLY A 88 5.62 -3.07 34.40
CA GLY A 88 5.48 -2.88 32.96
C GLY A 88 6.47 -3.73 32.16
N ASP A 89 7.08 -4.74 32.78
CA ASP A 89 8.06 -5.59 32.14
C ASP A 89 7.36 -6.78 31.46
N PHE A 90 7.53 -6.86 30.15
CA PHE A 90 6.93 -7.88 29.29
C PHE A 90 7.93 -9.00 28.92
N GLY A 91 9.17 -8.94 29.42
CA GLY A 91 10.26 -9.84 29.08
C GLY A 91 11.04 -9.41 27.83
N THR A 92 11.97 -10.28 27.40
CA THR A 92 12.82 -10.01 26.23
C THR A 92 12.05 -10.19 24.93
N ASP A 93 12.06 -9.15 24.08
CA ASP A 93 11.43 -9.18 22.76
C ASP A 93 12.18 -10.12 21.81
N THR A 94 11.53 -11.23 21.47
CA THR A 94 12.06 -12.24 20.54
C THR A 94 11.73 -11.91 19.09
N ARG A 95 10.60 -11.24 18.84
CA ARG A 95 10.21 -10.84 17.48
C ARG A 95 9.40 -9.55 17.51
N ILE A 96 9.71 -8.63 16.60
CA ILE A 96 8.95 -7.41 16.37
C ILE A 96 8.59 -7.36 14.90
N THR A 97 7.29 -7.29 14.58
CA THR A 97 6.80 -7.10 13.21
C THR A 97 6.09 -5.76 13.14
N GLN A 98 6.53 -4.87 12.27
CA GLN A 98 5.96 -3.55 12.05
C GLN A 98 5.55 -3.41 10.59
N ARG A 99 4.36 -2.88 10.35
CA ARG A 99 3.86 -2.52 9.04
C ARG A 99 3.34 -1.09 9.08
N PHE A 100 3.95 -0.24 8.27
CA PHE A 100 3.49 1.11 8.03
C PHE A 100 3.04 1.23 6.58
N SER A 101 1.91 1.88 6.34
CA SER A 101 1.53 2.29 4.98
C SER A 101 0.95 3.68 4.97
N ALA A 102 1.36 4.47 3.98
CA ALA A 102 0.83 5.79 3.69
C ALA A 102 0.26 5.81 2.28
N GLY A 103 -0.94 6.34 2.12
CA GLY A 103 -1.60 6.53 0.84
C GLY A 103 -1.82 8.01 0.57
N TYR A 104 -1.53 8.45 -0.65
CA TYR A 104 -1.84 9.79 -1.15
C TYR A 104 -2.55 9.68 -2.50
N ASN A 105 -3.85 9.95 -2.52
CA ASN A 105 -4.72 9.92 -3.70
C ASN A 105 -5.35 11.30 -3.93
N PRO A 106 -4.59 12.26 -4.47
CA PRO A 106 -5.07 13.61 -4.71
C PRO A 106 -6.12 13.65 -5.83
N LYS A 107 -7.32 14.14 -5.53
CA LYS A 107 -8.38 14.39 -6.52
C LYS A 107 -8.29 15.81 -7.09
N LEU A 108 -7.12 16.21 -7.60
CA LEU A 108 -6.89 17.58 -8.08
C LEU A 108 -7.64 17.87 -9.38
N PHE A 109 -7.69 16.88 -10.28
CA PHE A 109 -8.30 17.04 -11.59
C PHE A 109 -9.18 15.84 -11.92
N SER A 110 -10.32 16.07 -12.57
CA SER A 110 -11.21 15.00 -13.03
C SER A 110 -10.59 14.14 -14.14
N TRP A 111 -9.58 14.67 -14.84
CA TRP A 111 -8.88 14.01 -15.93
C TRP A 111 -7.61 13.27 -15.50
N LEU A 112 -7.16 13.44 -14.25
CA LEU A 112 -5.95 12.80 -13.71
C LEU A 112 -6.26 12.07 -12.40
N GLY A 113 -6.22 10.74 -12.44
CA GLY A 113 -6.18 9.91 -11.26
C GLY A 113 -4.74 9.63 -10.86
N ALA A 114 -4.16 10.46 -9.99
CA ALA A 114 -2.84 10.18 -9.42
C ALA A 114 -3.01 9.52 -8.06
N ASN A 115 -2.28 8.43 -7.82
CA ASN A 115 -2.28 7.74 -6.54
C ASN A 115 -0.86 7.28 -6.20
N TYR A 116 -0.44 7.56 -4.98
CA TYR A 116 0.84 7.14 -4.44
C TYR A 116 0.59 6.30 -3.19
N ARG A 117 1.27 5.15 -3.11
CA ARG A 117 1.25 4.29 -1.95
C ARG A 117 2.67 3.99 -1.53
N TYR A 118 2.94 4.24 -0.26
CA TYR A 118 4.15 3.84 0.43
C TYR A 118 3.82 2.74 1.42
N THR A 119 4.65 1.71 1.52
CA THR A 119 4.54 0.69 2.56
C THR A 119 5.92 0.27 3.02
N ALA A 120 6.12 0.18 4.32
CA ALA A 120 7.33 -0.34 4.94
C ALA A 120 6.94 -1.47 5.89
N ASN A 121 7.54 -2.64 5.70
CA ASN A 121 7.34 -3.82 6.53
C ASN A 121 8.69 -4.16 7.16
N PHE A 122 8.80 -3.95 8.47
CA PHE A 122 10.01 -4.23 9.24
C PHE A 122 9.77 -5.45 10.13
N ILE A 123 10.73 -6.35 10.16
CA ILE A 123 10.75 -7.52 11.02
C ILE A 123 12.09 -7.54 11.73
N TYR A 124 12.07 -7.67 13.04
CA TYR A 124 13.23 -7.97 13.87
C TYR A 124 13.02 -9.32 14.52
N SER A 125 14.08 -10.12 14.61
CA SER A 125 14.06 -11.42 15.28
C SER A 125 15.32 -11.60 16.12
N LEU A 126 15.15 -12.12 17.34
CA LEU A 126 16.20 -12.72 18.16
C LEU A 126 16.18 -14.22 17.86
N ASP A 127 16.98 -14.64 16.88
CA ASP A 127 16.96 -15.99 16.33
C ASP A 127 17.56 -17.02 17.29
N ASN A 128 18.58 -16.62 18.05
CA ASN A 128 19.17 -17.46 19.09
C ASN A 128 19.52 -16.61 20.32
N PRO A 129 18.79 -16.74 21.42
CA PRO A 129 19.06 -15.99 22.65
C PRO A 129 20.41 -16.34 23.30
N GLN A 130 20.89 -17.59 23.19
CA GLN A 130 22.12 -18.06 23.85
C GLN A 130 23.37 -17.36 23.32
N ILE A 131 23.40 -17.10 22.02
CA ILE A 131 24.49 -16.36 21.36
C ILE A 131 24.05 -14.94 21.01
N ASN A 132 22.89 -14.47 21.48
CA ASN A 132 22.34 -13.16 21.14
C ASN A 132 22.28 -12.89 19.62
N SER A 133 21.92 -13.88 18.80
CA SER A 133 21.82 -13.71 17.35
C SER A 133 20.58 -12.90 17.00
N ARG A 134 20.77 -11.72 16.44
CA ARG A 134 19.70 -10.77 16.09
C ARG A 134 19.75 -10.47 14.59
N SER A 135 18.60 -10.51 13.95
CA SER A 135 18.44 -10.20 12.53
C SER A 135 17.30 -9.22 12.31
N SER A 136 17.34 -8.52 11.17
CA SER A 136 16.22 -7.74 10.71
C SER A 136 15.99 -7.88 9.21
N ASN A 137 14.73 -7.75 8.82
CA ASN A 137 14.32 -7.70 7.43
C ASN A 137 13.37 -6.51 7.24
N LEU A 138 13.75 -5.58 6.38
CA LEU A 138 12.96 -4.42 6.00
C LEU A 138 12.56 -4.50 4.53
N THR A 139 11.26 -4.47 4.23
CA THR A 139 10.74 -4.38 2.87
C THR A 139 10.01 -3.05 2.70
N VAL A 140 10.51 -2.23 1.78
CA VAL A 140 9.93 -0.93 1.41
C VAL A 140 9.34 -1.03 0.00
N ASN A 141 8.12 -0.57 -0.16
CA ASN A 141 7.39 -0.57 -1.43
C ASN A 141 6.90 0.83 -1.73
N HIS A 142 7.24 1.34 -2.90
CA HIS A 142 6.70 2.55 -3.50
C HIS A 142 5.85 2.15 -4.69
N SER A 143 4.60 2.60 -4.74
CA SER A 143 3.74 2.43 -5.90
C SER A 143 3.16 3.78 -6.30
N VAL A 144 3.41 4.18 -7.53
CA VAL A 144 2.81 5.36 -8.15
C VAL A 144 1.92 4.86 -9.27
N SER A 145 0.64 5.19 -9.23
CA SER A 145 -0.30 4.93 -10.31
C SER A 145 -0.88 6.23 -10.83
N GLY A 146 -0.98 6.36 -12.15
CA GLY A 146 -1.50 7.51 -12.86
C GLY A 146 -2.47 7.06 -13.94
N ASP A 147 -3.71 7.51 -13.87
CA ASP A 147 -4.72 7.33 -14.91
C ASP A 147 -5.03 8.68 -15.57
N PHE A 148 -4.79 8.77 -16.86
CA PHE A 148 -5.01 9.97 -17.66
C PHE A 148 -6.23 9.76 -18.56
N LYS A 149 -7.31 10.51 -18.28
CA LYS A 149 -8.55 10.52 -19.05
C LYS A 149 -8.54 11.69 -20.03
N LEU A 150 -7.98 11.47 -21.21
CA LEU A 150 -7.82 12.51 -22.24
C LEU A 150 -9.16 13.09 -22.71
N ALA A 151 -10.22 12.29 -22.79
CA ALA A 151 -11.57 12.79 -23.12
C ALA A 151 -12.06 13.89 -22.15
N THR A 152 -11.88 13.68 -20.85
CA THR A 152 -12.27 14.65 -19.81
C THR A 152 -11.36 15.88 -19.80
N LEU A 153 -10.07 15.72 -20.10
CA LEU A 153 -9.13 16.84 -20.29
C LEU A 153 -9.62 17.74 -21.43
N LEU A 154 -9.99 17.16 -22.58
CA LEU A 154 -10.47 17.92 -23.72
C LEU A 154 -11.77 18.65 -23.43
N GLU A 155 -12.74 18.01 -22.77
CA GLU A 155 -13.98 18.69 -22.36
C GLU A 155 -13.73 19.87 -21.40
N SER A 156 -12.68 19.79 -20.57
CA SER A 156 -12.29 20.87 -19.67
C SER A 156 -11.69 22.08 -20.40
N ILE A 157 -10.95 21.84 -21.49
CA ILE A 157 -10.28 22.89 -22.29
C ILE A 157 -11.21 23.44 -23.40
N TYR A 158 -11.91 22.55 -24.09
CA TYR A 158 -12.75 22.87 -25.24
C TYR A 158 -14.03 22.03 -25.22
N ASN A 159 -15.14 22.70 -24.92
CA ASN A 159 -16.45 22.09 -24.85
C ASN A 159 -17.28 22.59 -26.06
N PRO A 160 -17.29 21.88 -27.20
CA PRO A 160 -17.97 22.33 -28.42
C PRO A 160 -19.50 22.45 -28.27
N ASN A 161 -20.06 21.85 -27.21
CA ASN A 161 -21.49 21.87 -26.90
C ASN A 161 -21.88 22.88 -25.81
N LYS A 162 -20.99 23.79 -25.39
CA LYS A 162 -21.40 24.96 -24.61
C LYS A 162 -21.91 26.02 -25.60
N PRO A 163 -23.22 26.26 -25.72
CA PRO A 163 -23.70 27.45 -26.41
C PRO A 163 -23.04 28.66 -25.74
N GLY A 164 -22.60 29.61 -26.55
CA GLY A 164 -21.71 30.69 -26.17
C GLY A 164 -21.94 31.24 -24.76
N ARG A 165 -20.89 31.23 -23.96
CA ARG A 165 -20.80 32.03 -22.75
C ARG A 165 -20.88 33.50 -23.19
N ASN A 166 -22.10 34.04 -23.25
CA ASN A 166 -22.36 35.46 -23.42
C ASN A 166 -21.57 36.21 -22.35
N ARG A 167 -20.39 36.71 -22.74
CA ARG A 167 -19.73 37.80 -22.05
C ARG A 167 -20.51 39.06 -22.45
N GLY A 168 -21.28 39.58 -21.52
CA GLY A 168 -21.87 40.91 -21.60
C GLY A 168 -23.39 40.91 -21.63
N GLN A 169 -24.02 40.80 -20.47
CA GLN A 169 -24.96 41.84 -20.01
C GLN A 169 -25.32 41.60 -18.56
N SER A 170 -24.96 42.59 -17.76
CA SER A 170 -25.42 42.84 -16.40
C SER A 170 -26.91 43.16 -16.36
N ALA A 171 -27.52 42.76 -15.24
CA ALA A 171 -28.67 43.38 -14.56
C ALA A 171 -30.10 43.06 -15.00
N ALA A 172 -30.97 43.13 -13.98
CA ALA A 172 -32.44 43.12 -13.93
C ALA A 172 -33.10 41.72 -14.01
N SER A 173 -33.59 41.14 -12.89
CA SER A 173 -34.77 41.53 -12.09
C SER A 173 -36.06 40.89 -12.60
N SER A 174 -36.80 40.26 -11.67
CA SER A 174 -38.26 40.01 -11.73
C SER A 174 -38.71 38.96 -12.78
N SER A 175 -39.66 38.06 -12.59
CA SER A 175 -40.69 37.82 -11.59
C SER A 175 -41.18 36.36 -11.69
N ARG A 176 -41.69 35.86 -10.58
CA ARG A 176 -42.62 34.72 -10.44
C ARG A 176 -43.78 34.75 -11.44
N ARG A 177 -44.24 33.56 -11.88
CA ARG A 177 -45.65 33.10 -12.04
C ARG A 177 -45.61 31.66 -12.60
N ARG A 178 -45.92 30.59 -11.86
CA ARG A 178 -47.25 30.02 -11.47
C ARG A 178 -48.20 29.76 -12.64
N GLY A 179 -48.52 28.47 -12.84
CA GLY A 179 -49.84 27.97 -13.25
C GLY A 179 -49.96 27.43 -14.68
N GLY A 180 -50.43 26.18 -14.82
CA GLY A 180 -50.89 25.65 -16.12
C GLY A 180 -50.86 24.13 -16.24
N GLN A 181 -51.90 23.48 -15.74
CA GLN A 181 -52.17 22.04 -15.75
C GLN A 181 -52.98 21.64 -17.00
N ASN A 182 -52.70 20.47 -17.58
CA ASN A 182 -53.59 19.51 -18.31
C ASN A 182 -52.74 18.73 -19.34
N ARG A 183 -52.36 17.46 -19.06
CA ARG A 183 -53.06 16.17 -19.28
C ARG A 183 -52.91 15.59 -20.71
N PRO A 184 -52.91 14.24 -20.87
CA PRO A 184 -52.09 13.51 -21.83
C PRO A 184 -52.90 12.79 -22.93
N GLY A 185 -52.21 12.38 -24.00
CA GLY A 185 -52.67 11.46 -25.04
C GLY A 185 -51.70 11.59 -26.24
N GLU A 186 -51.38 10.59 -27.05
CA GLU A 186 -51.63 9.16 -27.12
C GLU A 186 -50.61 8.63 -28.15
N GLN A 187 -50.34 7.32 -28.15
CA GLN A 187 -49.30 6.64 -28.91
C GLN A 187 -49.54 6.55 -30.44
N SER A 188 -48.45 6.15 -31.15
CA SER A 188 -48.39 5.56 -32.50
C SER A 188 -48.33 6.56 -33.67
N GLY A 189 -47.43 6.50 -34.66
CA GLY A 189 -46.43 5.53 -35.08
C GLY A 189 -46.38 5.48 -36.62
N LYS A 190 -45.17 5.64 -37.21
CA LYS A 190 -44.79 5.40 -38.65
C LYS A 190 -45.50 6.26 -39.71
N SER A 191 -44.95 6.64 -40.88
CA SER A 191 -43.67 6.46 -41.59
C SER A 191 -43.69 7.38 -42.83
N GLU A 192 -42.49 7.73 -43.31
CA GLU A 192 -42.12 8.02 -44.73
C GLU A 192 -42.65 9.27 -45.47
N ASP A 193 -41.68 10.16 -45.69
CA ASP A 193 -41.20 10.69 -46.98
C ASP A 193 -41.93 11.79 -47.80
N GLU A 194 -41.03 12.70 -48.21
CA GLU A 194 -41.00 13.60 -49.37
C GLU A 194 -41.70 14.98 -49.34
N ASP A 195 -40.84 15.99 -49.14
CA ASP A 195 -40.59 17.13 -50.03
C ASP A 195 -41.74 18.09 -50.38
N THR A 196 -41.62 19.33 -49.87
CA THR A 196 -41.65 20.50 -50.76
C THR A 196 -40.79 21.66 -50.25
N VAL A 197 -39.75 21.92 -51.03
CA VAL A 197 -38.77 23.01 -51.00
C VAL A 197 -39.40 24.38 -51.28
N LYS A 198 -38.98 25.42 -50.56
CA LYS A 198 -38.67 26.78 -51.10
C LYS A 198 -37.57 27.43 -50.22
N GLN A 199 -36.32 27.41 -50.70
CA GLN A 199 -35.64 28.55 -51.37
C GLN A 199 -35.23 29.66 -50.38
N THR A 200 -34.02 30.22 -50.32
CA THR A 200 -32.76 30.12 -51.07
C THR A 200 -31.78 30.95 -50.22
N GLU A 201 -30.57 30.48 -49.98
CA GLU A 201 -29.38 31.36 -50.01
C GLU A 201 -28.12 30.49 -50.05
N GLU A 202 -27.72 30.19 -51.29
CA GLU A 202 -26.38 29.77 -51.60
C GLU A 202 -25.40 30.84 -51.13
N LYS A 203 -24.75 30.61 -49.99
CA LYS A 203 -23.37 31.04 -49.82
C LYS A 203 -22.48 29.84 -50.06
N LYS A 204 -21.88 29.82 -51.24
CA LYS A 204 -20.66 29.08 -51.59
C LYS A 204 -19.60 29.35 -50.53
N GLY A 205 -19.62 28.58 -49.44
CA GLY A 205 -18.47 28.40 -48.58
C GLY A 205 -17.67 27.27 -49.19
N GLY A 206 -16.54 27.58 -49.83
CA GLY A 206 -15.55 26.58 -50.21
C GLY A 206 -15.23 25.64 -49.03
N PRO A 207 -14.60 24.47 -49.28
CA PRO A 207 -14.34 23.48 -48.24
C PRO A 207 -13.72 24.20 -47.04
N LYS A 208 -14.48 24.28 -45.92
CA LYS A 208 -13.99 24.92 -44.70
C LYS A 208 -12.65 24.26 -44.41
N PRO A 209 -11.54 25.01 -44.33
CA PRO A 209 -10.23 24.42 -44.14
C PRO A 209 -10.33 23.50 -42.91
N PRO A 210 -9.80 22.27 -42.99
CA PRO A 210 -9.93 21.31 -41.91
C PRO A 210 -9.44 21.98 -40.65
N ASN A 211 -10.34 22.26 -39.71
CA ASN A 211 -9.97 22.98 -38.50
C ASN A 211 -9.03 22.04 -37.73
N PRO A 212 -7.72 22.36 -37.66
CA PRO A 212 -6.75 21.43 -37.09
C PRO A 212 -7.09 21.13 -35.64
N LEU A 213 -7.75 22.06 -34.93
CA LEU A 213 -8.23 21.85 -33.58
C LEU A 213 -9.35 20.81 -33.50
N LYS A 214 -10.25 20.72 -34.50
CA LYS A 214 -11.26 19.65 -34.55
C LYS A 214 -10.65 18.29 -34.90
N ALA A 215 -9.65 18.25 -35.78
CA ALA A 215 -8.94 17.02 -36.12
C ALA A 215 -8.10 16.49 -34.94
N ILE A 216 -7.38 17.39 -34.25
CA ILE A 216 -6.68 17.10 -33.00
C ILE A 216 -7.69 16.68 -31.91
N TRP A 217 -8.86 17.32 -31.85
CA TRP A 217 -9.92 16.95 -30.91
C TRP A 217 -10.48 15.54 -31.18
N SER A 218 -10.78 15.20 -32.45
CA SER A 218 -11.25 13.85 -32.79
C SER A 218 -10.18 12.78 -32.56
N LEU A 219 -8.90 13.10 -32.81
CA LEU A 219 -7.79 12.20 -32.55
C LEU A 219 -7.61 11.99 -31.04
N LEU A 220 -7.57 13.05 -30.24
CA LEU A 220 -7.37 12.92 -28.80
C LEU A 220 -8.59 12.33 -28.08
N ASN A 221 -9.82 12.49 -28.59
CA ASN A 221 -11.01 11.85 -28.03
C ASN A 221 -11.07 10.33 -28.32
N SER A 222 -10.27 9.84 -29.27
CA SER A 222 -10.10 8.39 -29.49
C SER A 222 -9.23 7.73 -28.42
N PHE A 223 -8.41 8.51 -27.68
CA PHE A 223 -7.66 8.00 -26.53
C PHE A 223 -8.55 8.04 -25.29
N LYS A 224 -9.00 6.88 -24.82
CA LYS A 224 -9.90 6.79 -23.67
C LYS A 224 -9.20 6.89 -22.34
N SER A 225 -8.09 6.17 -22.21
CA SER A 225 -7.28 6.17 -20.99
C SER A 225 -5.84 5.79 -21.30
N ILE A 226 -4.91 6.48 -20.63
CA ILE A 226 -3.52 6.09 -20.53
C ILE A 226 -3.28 5.83 -19.05
N SER A 227 -2.97 4.59 -18.69
CA SER A 227 -2.60 4.22 -17.33
C SER A 227 -1.09 3.98 -17.25
N LEU A 228 -0.48 4.44 -16.18
CA LEU A 228 0.93 4.23 -15.88
C LEU A 228 1.06 3.82 -14.41
N ASP A 229 1.60 2.64 -14.19
CA ASP A 229 1.88 2.09 -12.86
C ASP A 229 3.38 1.87 -12.73
N TYR A 230 4.00 2.55 -11.78
CA TYR A 230 5.40 2.38 -11.42
C TYR A 230 5.48 1.79 -10.01
N LYS A 231 6.29 0.75 -9.83
CA LYS A 231 6.57 0.14 -8.53
C LYS A 231 8.07 0.04 -8.29
N ASP A 232 8.52 0.43 -7.11
CA ASP A 232 9.89 0.23 -6.62
C ASP A 232 9.81 -0.48 -5.27
N ASP A 233 10.25 -1.73 -5.25
CA ASP A 233 10.25 -2.61 -4.11
C ASP A 233 11.70 -2.89 -3.70
N ALA A 234 12.05 -2.66 -2.44
CA ALA A 234 13.37 -2.94 -1.91
C ALA A 234 13.28 -3.74 -0.61
N THR A 235 13.94 -4.89 -0.56
CA THR A 235 14.08 -5.72 0.63
C THR A 235 15.53 -5.66 1.10
N TYR A 236 15.72 -5.44 2.39
CA TYR A 236 17.00 -5.35 3.06
C TYR A 236 17.01 -6.39 4.19
N GLY A 237 17.97 -7.30 4.17
CA GLY A 237 18.22 -8.29 5.21
C GLY A 237 19.53 -7.98 5.89
N ASP A 238 19.47 -7.73 7.19
CA ASP A 238 20.60 -7.38 8.05
C ASP A 238 20.74 -8.43 9.16
N PHE A 239 21.98 -8.80 9.48
CA PHE A 239 22.33 -9.86 10.43
C PHE A 239 23.29 -9.34 11.50
N ASN A 240 23.42 -10.08 12.60
CA ASN A 240 24.29 -9.73 13.74
C ASN A 240 24.06 -8.30 14.25
N LEU A 241 22.79 -7.94 14.41
CA LEU A 241 22.44 -6.62 14.95
C LEU A 241 22.80 -6.57 16.45
N ARG A 242 23.34 -5.44 16.92
CA ARG A 242 23.56 -5.25 18.36
C ARG A 242 22.26 -4.98 19.10
N GLU A 243 21.33 -4.30 18.46
CA GLU A 243 20.06 -3.87 19.05
C GLU A 243 18.99 -3.71 17.97
N VAL A 244 17.76 -3.42 18.39
CA VAL A 244 16.67 -3.13 17.47
C VAL A 244 17.02 -1.83 16.71
N PRO A 245 17.07 -1.83 15.36
CA PRO A 245 17.35 -0.66 14.55
C PRO A 245 16.48 0.55 14.90
N GLY A 246 16.99 1.78 14.71
CA GLY A 246 16.24 3.01 14.97
C GLY A 246 14.95 3.15 14.12
N TRP A 247 14.04 4.02 14.56
CA TRP A 247 12.73 4.18 13.93
C TRP A 247 12.81 4.54 12.44
N GLU A 248 13.77 5.38 12.02
CA GLU A 248 13.95 5.76 10.61
C GLU A 248 14.16 4.54 9.70
N TYR A 249 14.90 3.55 10.19
CA TYR A 249 15.10 2.28 9.52
C TYR A 249 13.83 1.43 9.57
N GLN A 250 13.19 1.30 10.74
CA GLN A 250 11.94 0.54 10.88
C GLN A 250 10.81 1.06 9.98
N PHE A 251 10.76 2.37 9.76
CA PHE A 251 9.80 3.02 8.86
C PHE A 251 10.26 3.03 7.40
N GLY A 252 11.49 2.67 7.11
CA GLY A 252 12.05 2.64 5.75
C GLY A 252 12.36 4.01 5.14
N PHE A 253 12.47 5.06 5.97
CA PHE A 253 12.92 6.39 5.53
C PHE A 253 14.44 6.43 5.34
N ASN A 254 15.17 5.68 6.18
CA ASN A 254 16.60 5.48 6.04
C ASN A 254 16.87 3.99 5.86
N THR A 255 17.29 3.60 4.65
CA THR A 255 17.63 2.21 4.34
C THR A 255 19.14 1.94 4.41
N GLY A 256 19.91 2.80 5.09
CA GLY A 256 21.31 2.57 5.41
C GLY A 256 21.52 1.30 6.26
N ASP A 257 22.77 0.90 6.44
CA ASP A 257 23.11 -0.21 7.36
C ASP A 257 22.74 0.20 8.80
N PRO A 258 21.79 -0.51 9.44
CA PRO A 258 21.34 -0.17 10.78
C PRO A 258 22.41 -0.42 11.87
N SER A 259 23.45 -1.20 11.57
CA SER A 259 24.57 -1.45 12.47
C SER A 259 25.66 -0.36 12.43
N GLN A 260 25.56 0.61 11.51
CA GLN A 260 26.58 1.64 11.25
C GLN A 260 28.02 1.09 11.18
N GLY A 261 28.20 -0.11 10.62
CA GLY A 261 29.52 -0.75 10.50
C GLY A 261 30.08 -1.35 11.80
N ASN A 262 29.29 -1.43 12.87
CA ASN A 262 29.63 -2.13 14.11
C ASN A 262 28.68 -3.32 14.34
N PRO A 263 28.81 -4.41 13.57
CA PRO A 263 28.04 -5.63 13.81
C PRO A 263 28.33 -6.19 15.21
N ASP A 264 27.36 -6.89 15.78
CA ASP A 264 27.56 -7.67 17.00
C ASP A 264 28.47 -8.88 16.69
N LEU A 265 29.75 -8.72 16.99
CA LEU A 265 30.76 -9.79 16.88
C LEU A 265 30.97 -10.53 18.21
N SER A 266 30.12 -10.29 19.22
CA SER A 266 30.18 -11.10 20.45
C SER A 266 29.96 -12.58 20.14
N PHE A 267 30.52 -13.46 20.97
CA PHE A 267 30.44 -14.92 20.80
C PHE A 267 31.09 -15.44 19.50
N ASP A 268 32.19 -14.83 19.07
CA ASP A 268 32.95 -15.20 17.87
C ASP A 268 32.12 -15.27 16.57
N LYS A 269 31.06 -14.46 16.49
CA LYS A 269 30.21 -14.39 15.30
C LYS A 269 30.99 -13.84 14.12
N VAL A 270 30.84 -14.50 12.97
CA VAL A 270 31.33 -13.99 11.69
C VAL A 270 30.45 -12.84 11.23
N ALA A 271 31.05 -11.74 10.78
CA ALA A 271 30.33 -10.64 10.17
C ALA A 271 29.60 -11.13 8.90
N ILE A 272 28.29 -11.29 8.98
CA ILE A 272 27.47 -11.62 7.80
C ILE A 272 27.08 -10.31 7.15
N ALA A 273 27.36 -10.23 5.86
CA ALA A 273 27.11 -9.04 5.11
C ALA A 273 25.63 -8.90 4.74
N ARG A 274 25.23 -7.64 4.51
CA ARG A 274 23.86 -7.28 4.20
C ARG A 274 23.40 -7.86 2.85
N SER A 275 22.15 -8.32 2.83
CA SER A 275 21.46 -8.75 1.61
C SER A 275 20.48 -7.67 1.17
N ILE A 276 20.58 -7.19 -0.07
CA ILE A 276 19.67 -6.19 -0.62
C ILE A 276 19.09 -6.72 -1.92
N ARG A 277 17.77 -6.68 -2.05
CA ARG A 277 17.05 -7.02 -3.27
C ARG A 277 16.14 -5.89 -3.67
N LYS A 278 16.36 -5.33 -4.87
CA LYS A 278 15.52 -4.26 -5.44
C LYS A 278 14.78 -4.77 -6.66
N THR A 279 13.51 -4.47 -6.78
CA THR A 279 12.65 -4.80 -7.91
C THR A 279 11.95 -3.54 -8.36
N ARG A 280 12.13 -3.16 -9.62
CA ARG A 280 11.46 -2.01 -10.24
C ARG A 280 10.59 -2.50 -11.38
N SER A 281 9.32 -2.16 -11.37
CA SER A 281 8.42 -2.43 -12.49
C SER A 281 7.78 -1.15 -13.03
N LEU A 282 7.59 -1.12 -14.33
CA LEU A 282 6.86 -0.09 -15.04
C LEU A 282 5.86 -0.77 -15.96
N ASP A 283 4.59 -0.55 -15.68
CA ASP A 283 3.46 -1.05 -16.44
C ASP A 283 2.73 0.14 -17.04
N GLY A 284 2.62 0.18 -18.36
CA GLY A 284 1.89 1.20 -19.09
C GLY A 284 0.79 0.55 -19.91
N SER A 285 -0.39 1.16 -19.95
CA SER A 285 -1.43 0.73 -20.87
C SER A 285 -2.10 1.91 -21.54
N THR A 286 -2.39 1.78 -22.83
CA THR A 286 -3.06 2.81 -23.62
C THR A 286 -4.22 2.16 -24.35
N GLN A 287 -5.42 2.73 -24.17
CA GLN A 287 -6.63 2.28 -24.87
C GLN A 287 -7.08 3.32 -25.89
N LEU A 288 -7.24 2.84 -27.13
CA LEU A 288 -7.57 3.61 -28.32
C LEU A 288 -8.86 3.08 -28.96
N ASP A 289 -9.87 3.92 -29.11
CA ASP A 289 -11.08 3.62 -29.85
C ASP A 289 -11.02 4.32 -31.21
N LEU A 290 -10.47 3.65 -32.22
CA LEU A 290 -10.29 4.24 -33.55
C LEU A 290 -11.62 4.42 -34.31
N PHE A 291 -12.57 3.49 -34.15
CA PHE A 291 -13.92 3.55 -34.72
C PHE A 291 -14.94 2.91 -33.76
N ARG A 292 -16.26 3.11 -34.00
CA ARG A 292 -17.35 2.58 -33.13
C ARG A 292 -17.19 1.10 -32.75
N ASN A 293 -16.53 0.30 -33.58
CA ASN A 293 -16.37 -1.14 -33.40
C ASN A 293 -14.90 -1.61 -33.26
N MET A 294 -13.92 -0.71 -33.25
CA MET A 294 -12.50 -1.10 -33.21
C MET A 294 -11.78 -0.45 -32.03
N LYS A 295 -11.33 -1.31 -31.10
CA LYS A 295 -10.56 -0.95 -29.91
C LYS A 295 -9.15 -1.53 -30.03
N ILE A 296 -8.15 -0.69 -29.86
CA ILE A 296 -6.74 -1.08 -29.78
C ILE A 296 -6.27 -0.86 -28.34
N GLY A 297 -5.72 -1.90 -27.73
CA GLY A 297 -5.07 -1.82 -26.43
C GLY A 297 -3.58 -2.07 -26.58
N LEU A 298 -2.76 -1.08 -26.24
CA LEU A 298 -1.31 -1.22 -26.16
C LEU A 298 -0.94 -1.44 -24.70
N LYS A 299 -0.07 -2.43 -24.45
CA LYS A 299 0.47 -2.72 -23.12
C LYS A 299 1.99 -2.66 -23.18
N TYR A 300 2.58 -2.04 -22.18
CA TYR A 300 4.01 -1.97 -21.95
C TYR A 300 4.28 -2.54 -20.55
N ASN A 301 5.22 -3.46 -20.44
CA ASN A 301 5.67 -3.99 -19.15
C ASN A 301 7.18 -4.06 -19.19
N ARG A 302 7.82 -3.52 -18.15
CA ARG A 302 9.25 -3.65 -17.92
C ARG A 302 9.49 -3.94 -16.45
N GLN A 303 10.28 -4.96 -16.17
CA GLN A 303 10.70 -5.32 -14.82
C GLN A 303 12.22 -5.43 -14.76
N LYS A 304 12.83 -4.89 -13.70
CA LYS A 304 14.25 -5.03 -13.39
C LYS A 304 14.40 -5.54 -11.95
N VAL A 305 15.21 -6.57 -11.75
CA VAL A 305 15.55 -7.10 -10.43
C VAL A 305 17.05 -6.98 -10.23
N GLU A 306 17.46 -6.46 -9.08
CA GLU A 306 18.85 -6.31 -8.67
C GLU A 306 19.02 -6.99 -7.31
N ASN A 307 19.98 -7.91 -7.20
CA ASN A 307 20.39 -8.51 -5.95
C ASN A 307 21.81 -8.01 -5.65
N ILE A 308 22.01 -7.42 -4.49
CA ILE A 308 23.29 -6.94 -4.00
C ILE A 308 23.53 -7.67 -2.68
N SER A 309 24.38 -8.69 -2.69
CA SER A 309 25.06 -9.15 -1.49
C SER A 309 26.40 -8.43 -1.47
N SER A 310 26.69 -7.70 -0.40
CA SER A 310 28.06 -7.25 -0.17
C SER A 310 28.87 -8.49 0.20
N ASP A 311 29.69 -9.06 -0.68
CA ASP A 311 30.61 -10.12 -0.25
C ASP A 311 31.69 -9.49 0.64
N GLN A 312 31.76 -9.88 1.92
CA GLN A 312 32.93 -9.59 2.74
C GLN A 312 33.94 -10.72 2.52
N ARG A 313 35.11 -10.35 1.99
CA ARG A 313 36.33 -11.18 1.98
C ARG A 313 36.92 -11.29 3.37
#